data_AF-A0A9P4P1F3-F1
#
_entry.id   AF-A0A9P4P1F3-F1
#
_cell.length_a   1.000
_cell.length_b   1.000
_cell.length_c   1.000
_cell.angle_alpha   90.00
_cell.angle_beta   90.00
_cell.angle_gamma   90.00
#
_symmetry.space_group_name_H-M   'P 1'
#
loop_
_entity.id
_entity.type
_entity.pdbx_description
1 polymer ?
#
loop_
_entity_poly.entity_id
_entity_poly.type
_entity_poly.pdbx_seq_one_letter_code
_entity_poly.pdbx_strand_id
1 'polypeptide(L)'
;MASNWHWRAETSARRPGKVPCPTNTWTVTHRALHDALSAELLEDLPLPWLVVAGSCPKVSYRKTLSTQARRLSLSLSTVSTLEFDLDFRHTRLKRITTCVPHPAASFFQRSTSTCNSIVQDVAFNFLLWIHHRDFTPNSFAAAHIQIPVGVPVAAPLKELYGYRGNEKKLNQMLTLEQYDSCFLTWARKYLGEDPEAVLASGRSLAGRIIDQLGKAIHSSYNKPGKSVETEKKNRINIAKRYGYSHKRFWNGHSVQVTQKGKFSIFLSPDRPSLQLSGGVSLYREIKNHTDPVTIHFSEDDISLKCGVKLVYQIPRNSFQGTDMGDLWIVQMQNEIAHGLAIECQVVD
;
A
#
# COMPACT_ATOMS: atom_id res chain seq x y z
N MET A 1 28.56 -23.86 -16.08
CA MET A 1 27.97 -22.54 -15.78
C MET A 1 27.69 -22.50 -14.29
N ALA A 2 28.35 -21.64 -13.53
CA ALA A 2 28.01 -21.43 -12.13
C ALA A 2 27.30 -20.10 -12.00
N SER A 3 26.19 -20.12 -11.29
CA SER A 3 25.39 -18.94 -11.01
C SER A 3 25.46 -18.70 -9.52
N ASN A 4 26.11 -17.60 -9.09
CA ASN A 4 26.10 -17.21 -7.69
C ASN A 4 24.74 -16.58 -7.37
N TRP A 5 23.79 -17.41 -6.94
CA TRP A 5 22.47 -16.99 -6.51
C TRP A 5 22.56 -16.55 -5.05
N HIS A 6 22.97 -15.32 -4.84
CA HIS A 6 22.76 -14.71 -3.54
C HIS A 6 21.31 -14.25 -3.44
N TRP A 7 20.59 -14.75 -2.43
CA TRP A 7 19.37 -14.18 -1.88
C TRP A 7 19.65 -12.80 -1.23
N ARG A 8 20.32 -11.90 -1.96
CA ARG A 8 20.37 -10.49 -1.62
C ARG A 8 19.13 -9.87 -2.25
N ALA A 9 18.09 -9.72 -1.43
CA ALA A 9 16.85 -9.09 -1.87
C ALA A 9 17.19 -7.75 -2.54
N GLU A 10 16.93 -7.66 -3.84
CA GLU A 10 17.13 -6.42 -4.59
C GLU A 10 16.42 -5.30 -3.87
N THR A 11 17.20 -4.35 -3.32
CA THR A 11 16.72 -3.10 -2.72
C THR A 11 15.28 -3.25 -2.25
N SER A 12 15.07 -4.23 -1.37
CA SER A 12 13.74 -4.76 -1.05
C SER A 12 12.91 -3.55 -0.69
N ALA A 13 11.92 -3.29 -1.54
CA ALA A 13 11.15 -2.07 -1.63
C ALA A 13 11.04 -1.35 -0.27
N ARG A 14 11.35 -0.03 -0.25
CA ARG A 14 11.04 0.91 0.84
C ARG A 14 9.54 0.91 1.17
N ARG A 15 9.01 -0.20 1.66
CA ARG A 15 7.60 -0.39 2.02
C ARG A 15 7.54 -0.80 3.49
N PRO A 16 6.66 -0.18 4.28
CA PRO A 16 6.46 -0.57 5.67
C PRO A 16 6.11 -2.06 5.77
N GLY A 17 6.82 -2.81 6.63
CA GLY A 17 6.47 -4.19 6.97
C GLY A 17 7.12 -5.32 6.14
N LYS A 18 8.06 -5.03 5.22
CA LYS A 18 8.93 -6.08 4.64
C LYS A 18 10.26 -6.16 5.36
N VAL A 19 10.78 -7.38 5.52
CA VAL A 19 12.09 -7.64 6.09
C VAL A 19 13.14 -6.98 5.20
N PRO A 20 14.00 -6.09 5.74
CA PRO A 20 15.10 -5.51 4.96
C PRO A 20 15.99 -6.64 4.43
N CYS A 21 16.74 -6.38 3.35
CA CYS A 21 17.77 -7.31 2.88
C CYS A 21 18.56 -7.83 4.10
N PRO A 22 18.68 -9.16 4.31
CA PRO A 22 19.32 -9.70 5.51
C PRO A 22 20.75 -9.17 5.71
N THR A 23 21.44 -8.81 4.63
CA THR A 23 22.79 -8.24 4.70
C THR A 23 22.83 -6.80 5.25
N ASN A 24 21.69 -6.12 5.34
CA ASN A 24 21.61 -4.77 5.92
C ASN A 24 21.77 -4.80 7.44
N THR A 25 21.44 -5.92 8.10
CA THR A 25 21.66 -6.09 9.54
C THR A 25 23.05 -6.65 9.86
N TRP A 26 23.84 -7.01 8.85
CA TRP A 26 25.19 -7.50 9.05
C TRP A 26 26.12 -6.37 9.48
N THR A 27 27.02 -6.69 10.41
CA THR A 27 28.14 -5.83 10.77
C THR A 27 29.06 -5.63 9.57
N VAL A 28 29.86 -4.56 9.60
CA VAL A 28 30.87 -4.29 8.56
C VAL A 28 31.82 -5.48 8.40
N THR A 29 32.25 -6.08 9.52
CA THR A 29 33.14 -7.25 9.54
C THR A 29 32.51 -8.47 8.88
N HIS A 30 31.26 -8.82 9.18
CA HIS A 30 30.58 -9.95 8.51
C HIS A 30 30.43 -9.74 7.02
N ARG A 31 30.12 -8.50 6.60
CA ARG A 31 30.01 -8.17 5.18
C ARG A 31 31.36 -8.29 4.47
N ALA A 32 32.43 -7.81 5.10
CA ALA A 32 33.79 -7.93 4.58
C ALA A 32 34.22 -9.40 4.45
N LEU A 33 33.98 -10.22 5.48
CA LEU A 33 34.30 -11.65 5.47
C LEU A 33 33.54 -12.39 4.35
N HIS A 34 32.24 -12.15 4.22
CA HIS A 34 31.44 -12.75 3.16
C HIS A 34 31.94 -12.34 1.77
N ASP A 35 32.19 -11.03 1.57
CA ASP A 35 32.65 -10.53 0.27
C ASP A 35 34.06 -11.07 -0.07
N ALA A 36 34.94 -11.23 0.92
CA ALA A 36 36.25 -11.88 0.77
C ALA A 36 36.13 -13.35 0.38
N LEU A 37 35.34 -14.15 1.12
CA LEU A 37 35.08 -15.55 0.81
C LEU A 37 34.47 -15.72 -0.60
N SER A 38 33.55 -14.84 -0.98
CA SER A 38 32.94 -14.87 -2.32
C SER A 38 33.99 -14.57 -3.41
N ALA A 39 34.91 -13.66 -3.15
CA ALA A 39 36.00 -13.32 -4.07
C ALA A 39 36.98 -14.49 -4.22
N GLU A 40 37.42 -15.08 -3.10
CA GLU A 40 38.31 -16.24 -3.07
C GLU A 40 37.71 -17.43 -3.81
N LEU A 41 36.44 -17.77 -3.53
CA LEU A 41 35.73 -18.82 -4.25
C LEU A 41 35.69 -18.57 -5.76
N LEU A 42 35.48 -17.33 -6.19
CA LEU A 42 35.48 -17.01 -7.62
C LEU A 42 36.87 -17.17 -8.24
N GLU A 43 37.95 -16.87 -7.51
CA GLU A 43 39.33 -17.06 -7.99
C GLU A 43 39.67 -18.52 -8.27
N ASP A 44 39.25 -19.41 -7.38
CA ASP A 44 39.53 -20.84 -7.48
C ASP A 44 38.68 -21.52 -8.56
N LEU A 45 37.47 -21.01 -8.81
CA LEU A 45 36.57 -21.61 -9.78
C LEU A 45 37.00 -21.29 -11.23
N PRO A 46 37.19 -22.31 -12.11
CA PRO A 46 37.57 -22.12 -13.50
C PRO A 46 36.35 -21.72 -14.35
N LEU A 47 35.77 -20.56 -14.04
CA LEU A 47 34.55 -20.05 -14.66
C LEU A 47 34.92 -18.92 -15.64
N PRO A 48 35.12 -19.22 -16.93
CA PRO A 48 35.37 -18.18 -17.93
C PRO A 48 34.15 -17.25 -18.11
N TRP A 49 32.95 -17.74 -17.78
CA TRP A 49 31.69 -17.01 -17.85
C TRP A 49 31.00 -16.97 -16.49
N LEU A 50 30.60 -15.77 -16.08
CA LEU A 50 29.88 -15.53 -14.83
C LEU A 50 28.63 -14.68 -15.07
N VAL A 51 27.51 -15.10 -14.50
CA VAL A 51 26.29 -14.28 -14.42
C VAL A 51 26.14 -13.80 -12.99
N VAL A 52 26.10 -12.48 -12.81
CA VAL A 52 25.82 -11.84 -11.52
C VAL A 52 24.42 -11.27 -11.57
N ALA A 53 23.51 -11.82 -10.77
CA ALA A 53 22.12 -11.40 -10.73
C ALA A 53 21.86 -10.43 -9.57
N GLY A 54 21.21 -9.31 -9.86
CA GLY A 54 20.79 -8.31 -8.87
C GLY A 54 21.81 -7.21 -8.60
N SER A 55 21.30 -6.10 -8.07
CA SER A 55 22.08 -4.87 -7.85
C SER A 55 23.15 -4.99 -6.76
N CYS A 56 22.85 -5.63 -5.63
CA CYS A 56 23.80 -5.77 -4.53
C CYS A 56 25.00 -6.68 -4.87
N PRO A 57 24.80 -7.89 -5.43
CA PRO A 57 25.92 -8.73 -5.89
C PRO A 57 26.76 -8.04 -6.98
N LYS A 58 26.12 -7.34 -7.93
CA LYS A 58 26.82 -6.56 -8.97
C LYS A 58 27.80 -5.55 -8.37
N VAL A 59 27.34 -4.75 -7.40
CA VAL A 59 28.19 -3.73 -6.76
C VAL A 59 29.33 -4.37 -5.97
N SER A 60 29.07 -5.47 -5.25
CA SER A 60 30.10 -6.17 -4.47
C SER A 60 31.14 -6.80 -5.39
N TYR A 61 30.71 -7.57 -6.39
CA TYR A 61 31.59 -8.21 -7.37
C TYR A 61 32.48 -7.20 -8.12
N ARG A 62 31.95 -6.05 -8.51
CA ARG A 62 32.75 -5.03 -9.21
C ARG A 62 33.92 -4.49 -8.39
N LYS A 63 33.89 -4.60 -7.07
CA LYS A 63 35.01 -4.22 -6.20
C LYS A 63 36.15 -5.24 -6.24
N THR A 64 35.89 -6.47 -6.68
CA THR A 64 36.87 -7.56 -6.76
C THR A 64 37.52 -7.68 -8.13
N LEU A 65 37.10 -6.85 -9.10
CA LEU A 65 37.66 -6.82 -10.44
C LEU A 65 39.07 -6.23 -10.43
N SER A 66 39.93 -6.67 -11.34
CA SER A 66 41.26 -6.08 -11.48
C SER A 66 41.19 -4.63 -11.97
N THR A 67 42.27 -3.87 -11.76
CA THR A 67 42.41 -2.52 -12.32
C THR A 67 42.49 -2.52 -13.86
N GLN A 68 42.77 -3.67 -14.47
CA GLN A 68 42.80 -3.86 -15.91
C GLN A 68 41.43 -4.25 -16.48
N ALA A 69 40.42 -4.45 -15.63
CA ALA A 69 39.09 -4.80 -16.09
C ALA A 69 38.53 -3.74 -17.06
N ARG A 70 37.74 -4.20 -18.03
CA ARG A 70 37.10 -3.36 -19.05
C ARG A 70 35.60 -3.62 -19.04
N ARG A 71 34.81 -2.58 -19.25
CA ARG A 71 33.36 -2.70 -19.38
C ARG A 71 32.96 -2.50 -20.83
N LEU A 72 32.17 -3.42 -21.34
CA LEU A 72 31.52 -3.34 -22.63
C LEU A 72 30.02 -3.24 -22.41
N SER A 73 29.38 -2.24 -22.99
CA SER A 73 27.94 -2.04 -22.89
C SER A 73 27.30 -2.20 -24.27
N LEU A 74 26.31 -3.07 -24.38
CA LEU A 74 25.50 -3.28 -25.57
C LEU A 74 24.13 -2.66 -25.35
N SER A 75 23.74 -1.75 -26.25
CA SER A 75 22.39 -1.21 -26.25
C SER A 75 21.42 -2.24 -26.85
N LEU A 76 20.45 -2.69 -26.07
CA LEU A 76 19.40 -3.61 -26.53
C LEU A 76 18.17 -2.84 -27.02
N SER A 77 17.91 -1.68 -26.40
CA SER A 77 16.81 -0.77 -26.74
C SER A 77 17.14 0.65 -26.25
N THR A 78 16.24 1.60 -26.45
CA THR A 78 16.38 2.97 -25.91
C THR A 78 16.42 3.02 -24.37
N VAL A 79 15.97 1.96 -23.68
CA VAL A 79 15.83 1.91 -22.22
C VAL A 79 16.52 0.70 -21.59
N SER A 80 17.16 -0.16 -22.38
CA SER A 80 17.74 -1.43 -21.93
C SER A 80 19.18 -1.55 -22.42
N THR A 81 20.10 -1.83 -21.51
CA THR A 81 21.50 -2.09 -21.82
C THR A 81 21.96 -3.39 -21.17
N LEU A 82 22.78 -4.15 -21.88
CA LEU A 82 23.47 -5.33 -21.37
C LEU A 82 24.93 -4.98 -21.16
N GLU A 83 25.43 -5.18 -19.95
CA GLU A 83 26.83 -4.88 -19.61
C GLU A 83 27.62 -6.17 -19.43
N PHE A 84 28.84 -6.18 -19.98
CA PHE A 84 29.87 -7.18 -19.77
C PHE A 84 31.07 -6.54 -19.08
N ASP A 85 31.48 -7.09 -17.94
CA ASP A 85 32.73 -6.76 -17.28
C ASP A 85 33.76 -7.85 -17.67
N LEU A 86 34.82 -7.45 -18.38
CA LEU A 86 35.93 -8.27 -18.85
C LEU A 86 37.09 -8.15 -17.84
N ASP A 87 37.33 -9.19 -17.05
CA ASP A 87 38.41 -9.20 -16.04
C ASP A 87 39.70 -9.75 -16.64
N PHE A 88 40.71 -8.89 -16.74
CA PHE A 88 42.05 -9.25 -17.22
C PHE A 88 42.98 -9.45 -16.03
N ARG A 89 43.67 -10.59 -15.98
CA ARG A 89 44.68 -10.93 -14.97
C ARG A 89 45.92 -11.44 -15.64
N HIS A 90 47.08 -10.95 -15.22
CA HIS A 90 48.36 -11.28 -15.84
C HIS A 90 48.29 -11.15 -17.38
N THR A 91 47.73 -10.04 -17.86
CA THR A 91 47.53 -9.70 -19.28
C THR A 91 46.65 -10.67 -20.09
N ARG A 92 45.98 -11.63 -19.44
CA ARG A 92 45.05 -12.57 -20.10
C ARG A 92 43.63 -12.33 -19.61
N LEU A 93 42.66 -12.53 -20.49
CA LEU A 93 41.25 -12.51 -20.12
C LEU A 93 40.98 -13.72 -19.21
N LYS A 94 40.67 -13.44 -17.95
CA LYS A 94 40.38 -14.47 -16.94
C LYS A 94 38.90 -14.80 -16.92
N ARG A 95 38.03 -13.78 -16.98
CA ARG A 95 36.58 -13.94 -16.80
C ARG A 95 35.79 -12.89 -17.57
N ILE A 96 34.70 -13.32 -18.19
CA ILE A 96 33.66 -12.47 -18.76
C ILE A 96 32.45 -12.54 -17.85
N THR A 97 32.01 -11.39 -17.35
CA THR A 97 30.88 -11.32 -16.41
C THR A 97 29.75 -10.51 -17.02
N THR A 98 28.55 -11.05 -17.04
CA THR A 98 27.35 -10.26 -17.34
C THR A 98 26.54 -10.02 -16.08
N CYS A 99 26.06 -8.79 -15.91
CA CYS A 99 25.23 -8.42 -14.77
C CYS A 99 23.77 -8.29 -15.21
N VAL A 100 22.90 -9.14 -14.70
CA VAL A 100 21.46 -9.12 -15.01
C VAL A 100 20.66 -8.65 -13.80
N PRO A 101 19.44 -8.10 -13.99
CA PRO A 101 18.49 -7.93 -12.91
C PRO A 101 18.21 -9.28 -12.23
N HIS A 102 17.88 -9.28 -10.95
CA HIS A 102 17.46 -10.50 -10.28
C HIS A 102 16.17 -11.03 -10.93
N PRO A 103 16.01 -12.34 -11.17
CA PRO A 103 14.75 -12.89 -11.68
C PRO A 103 13.51 -12.48 -10.87
N ALA A 104 13.67 -12.24 -9.56
CA ALA A 104 12.60 -11.80 -8.68
C ALA A 104 12.33 -10.29 -8.72
N ALA A 105 13.23 -9.48 -9.29
CA ALA A 105 13.10 -8.03 -9.44
C ALA A 105 11.75 -7.62 -10.01
N SER A 106 11.43 -8.29 -11.11
CA SER A 106 10.29 -8.05 -11.96
C SER A 106 8.96 -8.35 -11.25
N PHE A 107 8.95 -9.13 -10.17
CA PHE A 107 7.75 -9.28 -9.32
C PHE A 107 7.44 -8.05 -8.48
N PHE A 108 8.45 -7.21 -8.22
CA PHE A 108 8.33 -6.08 -7.30
C PHE A 108 8.39 -4.71 -8.00
N GLN A 109 9.03 -4.63 -9.17
CA GLN A 109 9.27 -3.39 -9.92
C GLN A 109 8.53 -3.40 -11.27
N ARG A 110 7.24 -3.06 -11.26
CA ARG A 110 6.36 -3.14 -12.44
C ARG A 110 6.79 -2.24 -13.60
N SER A 111 7.35 -1.07 -13.34
CA SER A 111 7.74 -0.13 -14.40
C SER A 111 8.97 -0.58 -15.18
N THR A 112 9.77 -1.49 -14.62
CA THR A 112 11.02 -1.98 -15.22
C THR A 112 10.98 -3.46 -15.57
N SER A 113 9.88 -4.17 -15.28
CA SER A 113 9.79 -5.63 -15.44
C SER A 113 10.04 -6.09 -16.88
N THR A 114 9.46 -5.40 -17.88
CA THR A 114 9.63 -5.73 -19.30
C THR A 114 11.07 -5.53 -19.75
N CYS A 115 11.69 -4.41 -19.34
CA CYS A 115 13.10 -4.15 -19.63
C CYS A 115 13.99 -5.22 -18.98
N ASN A 116 13.73 -5.54 -17.72
CA ASN A 116 14.49 -6.54 -16.98
C ASN A 116 14.38 -7.94 -17.57
N SER A 117 13.18 -8.34 -18.01
CA SER A 117 12.97 -9.65 -18.64
C SER A 117 13.70 -9.75 -19.98
N ILE A 118 13.69 -8.68 -20.80
CA ILE A 118 14.46 -8.63 -22.05
C ILE A 118 15.95 -8.78 -21.78
N VAL A 119 16.49 -8.04 -20.80
CA VAL A 119 17.91 -8.13 -20.43
C VAL A 119 18.27 -9.55 -19.99
N GLN A 120 17.40 -10.20 -19.20
CA GLN A 120 17.60 -11.60 -18.79
C GLN A 120 17.56 -12.55 -19.99
N ASP A 121 16.55 -12.45 -20.85
CA ASP A 121 16.43 -13.27 -22.05
C ASP A 121 17.66 -13.16 -22.93
N VAL A 122 18.11 -11.94 -23.25
CA VAL A 122 19.29 -11.74 -24.09
C VAL A 122 20.54 -12.29 -23.42
N ALA A 123 20.76 -12.02 -22.13
CA ALA A 123 21.95 -12.47 -21.42
C ALA A 123 22.05 -14.00 -21.33
N PHE A 124 20.96 -14.67 -20.94
CA PHE A 124 20.94 -16.12 -20.81
C PHE A 124 20.95 -16.82 -22.16
N ASN A 125 20.22 -16.33 -23.16
CA ASN A 125 20.25 -16.90 -24.51
C ASN A 125 21.63 -16.77 -25.16
N PHE A 126 22.31 -15.62 -24.99
CA PHE A 126 23.68 -15.44 -25.47
C PHE A 126 24.65 -16.48 -24.87
N LEU A 127 24.54 -16.73 -23.56
CA LEU A 127 25.38 -17.73 -22.89
C LEU A 127 25.05 -19.15 -23.34
N LEU A 128 23.78 -19.50 -23.47
CA LEU A 128 23.36 -20.80 -23.99
C LEU A 128 23.87 -21.01 -25.43
N TRP A 129 23.76 -19.98 -26.27
CA TRP A 129 24.28 -19.99 -27.64
C TRP A 129 25.79 -20.24 -27.71
N ILE A 130 26.60 -19.53 -26.92
CA ILE A 130 28.06 -19.76 -26.85
C ILE A 130 28.39 -21.19 -26.41
N HIS A 131 27.57 -21.76 -25.54
CA HIS A 131 27.75 -23.13 -25.05
C HIS A 131 27.11 -24.20 -25.94
N HIS A 132 26.64 -23.85 -27.15
CA HIS A 132 25.94 -24.74 -28.06
C HIS A 132 24.77 -25.47 -27.39
N ARG A 133 24.04 -24.76 -26.53
CA ARG A 133 22.82 -25.25 -25.86
C ARG A 133 21.60 -24.63 -26.52
N ASP A 134 20.54 -25.42 -26.62
CA ASP A 134 19.24 -24.93 -27.04
C ASP A 134 18.72 -23.86 -26.08
N PHE A 135 18.00 -22.89 -26.63
CA PHE A 135 17.36 -21.84 -25.86
C PHE A 135 16.00 -21.49 -26.47
N THR A 136 15.08 -21.03 -25.63
CA THR A 136 13.78 -20.53 -26.10
C THR A 136 13.83 -19.00 -26.11
N PRO A 137 13.63 -18.37 -27.28
CA PRO A 137 13.49 -16.92 -27.35
C PRO A 137 12.39 -16.45 -26.39
N ASN A 138 12.68 -15.43 -25.59
CA ASN A 138 11.73 -14.80 -24.66
C ASN A 138 11.26 -15.69 -23.49
N SER A 139 12.07 -16.63 -23.01
CA SER A 139 11.73 -17.48 -21.86
C SER A 139 11.31 -16.67 -20.61
N PHE A 140 12.10 -15.67 -20.24
CA PHE A 140 11.84 -14.81 -19.08
C PHE A 140 10.71 -13.83 -19.37
N ALA A 141 10.65 -13.22 -20.55
CA ALA A 141 9.54 -12.33 -20.92
C ALA A 141 8.20 -13.07 -20.98
N ALA A 142 8.16 -14.28 -21.56
CA ALA A 142 6.96 -15.12 -21.63
C ALA A 142 6.54 -15.58 -20.24
N ALA A 143 7.48 -16.06 -19.42
CA ALA A 143 7.21 -16.38 -18.02
C ALA A 143 6.69 -15.16 -17.26
N HIS A 144 7.24 -13.97 -17.50
CA HIS A 144 6.75 -12.74 -16.87
C HIS A 144 5.35 -12.32 -17.28
N ILE A 145 4.96 -12.57 -18.54
CA ILE A 145 3.58 -12.36 -19.01
C ILE A 145 2.63 -13.35 -18.31
N GLN A 146 3.08 -14.60 -18.12
CA GLN A 146 2.27 -15.67 -17.53
C GLN A 146 2.21 -15.65 -16.01
N ILE A 147 3.24 -15.14 -15.34
CA ILE A 147 3.23 -15.06 -13.88
C ILE A 147 2.21 -14.00 -13.49
N PRO A 148 1.10 -14.39 -12.85
CA PRO A 148 0.05 -13.46 -12.47
C PRO A 148 0.70 -12.31 -11.72
N VAL A 149 0.65 -11.13 -12.35
CA VAL A 149 1.12 -9.84 -11.83
C VAL A 149 0.81 -9.84 -10.36
N GLY A 150 1.87 -9.86 -9.54
CA GLY A 150 1.76 -10.09 -8.11
C GLY A 150 0.56 -9.34 -7.56
N VAL A 151 -0.32 -10.10 -6.89
CA VAL A 151 -1.54 -9.63 -6.22
C VAL A 151 -1.34 -8.17 -5.83
N PRO A 152 -2.12 -7.22 -6.38
CA PRO A 152 -1.94 -5.83 -6.00
C PRO A 152 -1.93 -5.77 -4.47
N VAL A 153 -0.84 -5.23 -3.91
CA VAL A 153 -0.56 -5.22 -2.46
C VAL A 153 -1.65 -4.46 -1.70
N ALA A 154 -2.43 -3.64 -2.40
CA ALA A 154 -3.70 -3.11 -1.97
C ALA A 154 -4.83 -3.76 -2.80
N ALA A 155 -5.97 -4.07 -2.17
CA ALA A 155 -7.18 -4.42 -2.91
C ALA A 155 -7.45 -3.34 -3.98
N PRO A 156 -7.74 -3.70 -5.24
CA PRO A 156 -7.99 -2.78 -6.34
C PRO A 156 -9.39 -2.18 -6.18
N LEU A 157 -9.60 -1.44 -5.08
CA LEU A 157 -10.90 -0.91 -4.69
C LEU A 157 -11.38 0.16 -5.67
N LYS A 158 -10.46 0.94 -6.25
CA LYS A 158 -10.80 1.96 -7.24
C LYS A 158 -11.39 1.30 -8.49
N GLU A 159 -10.74 0.26 -8.98
CA GLU A 159 -11.15 -0.55 -10.13
C GLU A 159 -12.46 -1.28 -9.82
N LEU A 160 -12.58 -1.90 -8.64
CA LEU A 160 -13.80 -2.55 -8.16
C LEU A 160 -15.02 -1.62 -8.23
N TYR A 161 -14.91 -0.41 -7.66
CA TYR A 161 -16.00 0.56 -7.72
C TYR A 161 -16.19 1.16 -9.11
N GLY A 162 -15.13 1.21 -9.93
CA GLY A 162 -15.21 1.56 -11.35
C GLY A 162 -16.07 0.57 -12.15
N TYR A 163 -15.79 -0.73 -12.05
CA TYR A 163 -16.59 -1.78 -12.68
C TYR A 163 -18.03 -1.76 -12.21
N ARG A 164 -18.26 -1.61 -10.90
CA ARG A 164 -19.62 -1.48 -10.35
C ARG A 164 -20.35 -0.24 -10.89
N GLY A 165 -19.63 0.85 -11.11
CA GLY A 165 -20.16 2.05 -11.76
C GLY A 165 -20.54 1.79 -13.22
N ASN A 166 -19.71 1.05 -13.96
CA ASN A 166 -19.97 0.71 -15.36
C ASN A 166 -21.19 -0.22 -15.51
N GLU A 167 -21.31 -1.24 -14.66
CA GLU A 167 -22.50 -2.12 -14.64
C GLU A 167 -23.79 -1.32 -14.45
N LYS A 168 -23.78 -0.34 -13.54
CA LYS A 168 -24.93 0.55 -13.30
C LYS A 168 -25.23 1.44 -14.50
N LYS A 169 -24.20 2.00 -15.14
CA LYS A 169 -24.37 2.86 -16.31
C LYS A 169 -24.91 2.11 -17.52
N LEU A 170 -24.44 0.89 -17.73
CA LEU A 170 -24.86 0.04 -18.85
C LEU A 170 -26.15 -0.75 -18.56
N ASN A 171 -26.66 -0.68 -17.32
CA ASN A 171 -27.79 -1.46 -16.83
C ASN A 171 -27.67 -2.97 -17.12
N GLN A 172 -26.44 -3.49 -17.08
CA GLN A 172 -26.12 -4.89 -17.33
C GLN A 172 -24.88 -5.32 -16.54
N MET A 173 -24.72 -6.63 -16.34
CA MET A 173 -23.48 -7.17 -15.79
C MET A 173 -22.37 -7.14 -16.83
N LEU A 174 -21.14 -6.86 -16.40
CA LEU A 174 -19.99 -6.91 -17.29
C LEU A 174 -19.65 -8.37 -17.61
N THR A 175 -19.25 -8.63 -18.85
CA THR A 175 -18.70 -9.92 -19.28
C THR A 175 -17.26 -10.08 -18.79
N LEU A 176 -16.72 -11.31 -18.84
CA LEU A 176 -15.38 -11.59 -18.34
C LEU A 176 -14.31 -10.72 -19.03
N GLU A 177 -14.44 -10.53 -20.34
CA GLU A 177 -13.51 -9.77 -21.19
C GLU A 177 -13.49 -8.27 -20.88
N GLN A 178 -14.53 -7.78 -20.18
CA GLN A 178 -14.65 -6.37 -19.79
C GLN A 178 -13.95 -6.06 -18.46
N TYR A 179 -13.47 -7.08 -17.75
CA TYR A 179 -12.62 -6.92 -16.57
C TYR A 179 -11.15 -7.04 -16.96
N ASP A 180 -10.30 -6.24 -16.31
CA ASP A 180 -8.86 -6.35 -16.52
C ASP A 180 -8.36 -7.70 -15.97
N SER A 181 -7.44 -8.34 -16.69
CA SER A 181 -6.87 -9.64 -16.30
C SER A 181 -6.27 -9.65 -14.89
N CYS A 182 -5.67 -8.52 -14.49
CA CYS A 182 -5.11 -8.35 -13.15
C CYS A 182 -6.20 -8.28 -12.06
N PHE A 183 -7.36 -7.71 -12.37
CA PHE A 183 -8.52 -7.68 -11.48
C PHE A 183 -9.14 -9.07 -11.34
N LEU A 184 -9.33 -9.80 -12.46
CA LEU A 184 -9.87 -11.17 -12.46
C LEU A 184 -9.03 -12.12 -11.61
N THR A 185 -7.70 -12.03 -11.75
CA THR A 185 -6.76 -12.83 -10.96
C THR A 185 -6.88 -12.52 -9.47
N TRP A 186 -6.97 -11.24 -9.11
CA TRP A 186 -7.19 -10.83 -7.71
C TRP A 186 -8.55 -11.31 -7.20
N ALA A 187 -9.62 -11.15 -7.98
CA ALA A 187 -10.97 -11.56 -7.66
C ALA A 187 -11.05 -13.07 -7.39
N ARG A 188 -10.47 -13.90 -8.26
CA ARG A 188 -10.38 -15.35 -8.09
C ARG A 188 -9.77 -15.74 -6.75
N LYS A 189 -8.64 -15.11 -6.41
CA LYS A 189 -7.95 -15.37 -5.15
C LYS A 189 -8.71 -14.86 -3.92
N TYR A 190 -9.32 -13.67 -4.03
CA TYR A 190 -10.04 -13.04 -2.93
C TYR A 190 -11.34 -13.77 -2.58
N LEU A 191 -12.08 -14.19 -3.61
CA LEU A 191 -13.33 -14.93 -3.47
C LEU A 191 -13.07 -16.41 -3.14
N GLY A 192 -11.96 -16.99 -3.62
CA GLY A 192 -11.75 -18.44 -3.60
C GLY A 192 -12.66 -19.18 -4.59
N GLU A 193 -13.26 -18.44 -5.54
CA GLU A 193 -14.20 -18.92 -6.56
C GLU A 193 -13.69 -18.49 -7.94
N ASP A 194 -14.01 -19.25 -8.99
CA ASP A 194 -13.64 -18.88 -10.36
C ASP A 194 -14.52 -17.72 -10.88
N PRO A 195 -13.96 -16.60 -11.39
CA PRO A 195 -14.76 -15.48 -11.87
C PRO A 195 -15.78 -15.83 -12.95
N GLU A 196 -15.47 -16.78 -13.84
CA GLU A 196 -16.42 -17.27 -14.85
C GLU A 196 -17.63 -17.94 -14.21
N ALA A 197 -17.42 -18.79 -13.19
CA ALA A 197 -18.51 -19.43 -12.46
C ALA A 197 -19.40 -18.41 -11.74
N VAL A 198 -18.82 -17.34 -11.19
CA VAL A 198 -19.59 -16.24 -10.57
C VAL A 198 -20.49 -15.57 -11.60
N LEU A 199 -19.95 -15.22 -12.77
CA LEU A 199 -20.72 -14.60 -13.85
C LEU A 199 -21.79 -15.54 -14.42
N ALA A 200 -21.46 -16.81 -14.64
CA ALA A 200 -22.38 -17.84 -15.11
C ALA A 200 -23.57 -18.06 -14.17
N SER A 201 -23.39 -17.82 -12.86
CA SER A 201 -24.48 -17.85 -11.87
C SER A 201 -25.44 -16.65 -11.94
N GLY A 202 -25.28 -15.76 -12.92
CA GLY A 202 -26.09 -14.54 -13.08
C GLY A 202 -25.76 -13.48 -12.02
N ARG A 203 -24.54 -13.49 -11.47
CA ARG A 203 -24.09 -12.53 -10.45
C ARG A 203 -22.98 -11.65 -10.98
N SER A 204 -23.03 -10.37 -10.63
CA SER A 204 -21.92 -9.45 -10.87
C SER A 204 -20.69 -9.86 -10.06
N LEU A 205 -19.54 -9.98 -10.72
CA LEU A 205 -18.27 -10.26 -10.06
C LEU A 205 -17.88 -9.13 -9.09
N ALA A 206 -18.01 -7.87 -9.53
CA ALA A 206 -17.74 -6.71 -8.68
C ALA A 206 -18.71 -6.63 -7.49
N GLY A 207 -19.99 -6.91 -7.71
CA GLY A 207 -21.02 -6.97 -6.66
C GLY A 207 -20.70 -8.04 -5.62
N ARG A 208 -20.36 -9.26 -6.06
CA ARG A 208 -20.01 -10.39 -5.18
C ARG A 208 -18.84 -10.05 -4.25
N ILE A 209 -17.81 -9.38 -4.79
CA ILE A 209 -16.65 -8.93 -4.01
C ILE A 209 -17.05 -7.86 -2.99
N ILE A 210 -17.89 -6.89 -3.38
CA ILE A 210 -18.39 -5.85 -2.47
C ILE A 210 -19.19 -6.48 -1.32
N ASP A 211 -20.02 -7.48 -1.60
CA ASP A 211 -20.80 -8.17 -0.58
C ASP A 211 -19.89 -8.92 0.41
N GLN A 212 -18.86 -9.60 -0.09
CA GLN A 212 -17.89 -10.30 0.76
C GLN A 212 -17.06 -9.32 1.61
N LEU A 213 -16.66 -8.17 1.04
CA LEU A 213 -16.01 -7.09 1.80
C LEU A 213 -16.94 -6.57 2.90
N GLY A 214 -18.21 -6.32 2.58
CA GLY A 214 -19.22 -5.88 3.54
C GLY A 214 -19.39 -6.87 4.70
N LYS A 215 -19.49 -8.16 4.40
CA LYS A 215 -19.55 -9.23 5.41
C LYS A 215 -18.29 -9.27 6.28
N ALA A 216 -17.10 -9.21 5.68
CA ALA A 216 -15.84 -9.22 6.42
C ALA A 216 -15.69 -8.01 7.36
N ILE A 217 -16.12 -6.83 6.89
CA ILE A 217 -16.16 -5.61 7.70
C ILE A 217 -17.14 -5.78 8.85
N HIS A 218 -18.37 -6.21 8.58
CA HIS A 218 -19.40 -6.39 9.60
C HIS A 218 -18.98 -7.43 10.66
N SER A 219 -18.42 -8.56 10.24
CA SER A 219 -17.87 -9.57 11.15
C SER A 219 -16.68 -9.04 11.96
N SER A 220 -15.88 -8.10 11.44
CA SER A 220 -14.81 -7.45 12.21
C SER A 220 -15.34 -6.49 13.27
N TYR A 221 -16.47 -5.83 13.02
CA TYR A 221 -17.13 -4.96 14.00
C TYR A 221 -17.81 -5.77 15.11
N ASN A 222 -18.35 -6.95 14.80
CA ASN A 222 -19.12 -7.76 15.75
C ASN A 222 -18.31 -8.87 16.43
N LYS A 223 -16.96 -8.86 16.38
CA LYS A 223 -16.15 -9.86 17.09
C LYS A 223 -16.19 -9.60 18.60
N PRO A 224 -16.80 -10.47 19.43
CA PRO A 224 -16.68 -10.37 20.87
C PRO A 224 -15.22 -10.69 21.25
N GLY A 225 -14.56 -9.79 21.97
CA GLY A 225 -13.22 -10.02 22.51
C GLY A 225 -12.05 -9.24 21.88
N LYS A 226 -12.28 -8.11 21.19
CA LYS A 226 -11.17 -7.17 20.94
C LYS A 226 -10.71 -6.59 22.28
N SER A 227 -9.43 -6.75 22.61
CA SER A 227 -8.88 -6.15 23.82
C SER A 227 -9.08 -4.63 23.80
N VAL A 228 -9.48 -4.06 24.94
CA VAL A 228 -9.68 -2.61 25.13
C VAL A 228 -8.47 -1.81 24.61
N GLU A 229 -7.26 -2.34 24.81
CA GLU A 229 -6.00 -1.82 24.27
C GLU A 229 -5.98 -1.64 22.75
N THR A 230 -6.52 -2.63 22.01
CA THR A 230 -6.50 -2.65 20.55
C THR A 230 -7.52 -1.66 19.98
N GLU A 231 -8.68 -1.55 20.63
CA GLU A 231 -9.68 -0.53 20.27
C GLU A 231 -9.18 0.87 20.55
N LYS A 232 -8.56 1.09 21.71
CA LYS A 232 -7.92 2.36 22.07
C LYS A 232 -6.87 2.77 21.04
N LYS A 233 -5.97 1.85 20.66
CA LYS A 233 -4.97 2.09 19.61
C LYS A 233 -5.62 2.41 18.26
N ASN A 234 -6.67 1.71 17.87
CA ASN A 234 -7.39 1.99 16.62
C ASN A 234 -8.06 3.38 16.65
N ARG A 235 -8.68 3.77 17.75
CA ARG A 235 -9.32 5.10 17.91
C ARG A 235 -8.28 6.22 17.85
N ILE A 236 -7.14 6.05 18.50
CA ILE A 236 -5.99 6.98 18.40
C ILE A 236 -5.51 7.10 16.95
N ASN A 237 -5.33 5.97 16.26
CA ASN A 237 -4.87 5.96 14.88
C ASN A 237 -5.87 6.63 13.92
N ILE A 238 -7.17 6.42 14.11
CA ILE A 238 -8.22 7.07 13.32
C ILE A 238 -8.18 8.58 13.53
N ALA A 239 -8.18 9.05 14.79
CA ALA A 239 -8.11 10.48 15.09
C ALA A 239 -6.85 11.12 14.47
N LYS A 240 -5.68 10.49 14.64
CA LYS A 240 -4.41 10.97 14.06
C LYS A 240 -4.43 11.00 12.53
N ARG A 241 -5.02 9.98 11.87
CA ARG A 241 -5.08 9.89 10.41
C ARG A 241 -5.86 11.03 9.77
N TYR A 242 -6.88 11.52 10.45
CA TYR A 242 -7.75 12.59 9.97
C TYR A 242 -7.49 13.94 10.65
N GLY A 243 -6.43 14.05 11.45
CA GLY A 243 -6.04 15.29 12.12
C GLY A 243 -6.99 15.73 13.25
N TYR A 244 -7.77 14.81 13.82
CA TYR A 244 -8.64 15.08 14.96
C TYR A 244 -7.86 15.11 16.27
N SER A 245 -8.21 16.05 17.15
CA SER A 245 -7.72 16.10 18.53
C SER A 245 -8.74 15.46 19.47
N HIS A 246 -8.27 14.85 20.56
CA HIS A 246 -9.15 14.41 21.64
C HIS A 246 -9.30 15.54 22.65
N LYS A 247 -10.54 15.86 23.02
CA LYS A 247 -10.84 16.90 24.02
C LYS A 247 -12.00 16.45 24.88
N ARG A 248 -11.89 16.68 26.19
CA ARG A 248 -12.96 16.37 27.14
C ARG A 248 -14.19 17.26 26.93
N PHE A 249 -13.96 18.51 26.55
CA PHE A 249 -14.96 19.53 26.28
C PHE A 249 -14.73 20.10 24.87
N TRP A 250 -15.82 20.34 24.16
CA TRP A 250 -15.87 20.71 22.74
C TRP A 250 -16.60 22.03 22.50
N ASN A 251 -17.25 22.63 23.51
CA ASN A 251 -17.94 23.89 23.34
C ASN A 251 -17.00 24.99 22.78
N GLY A 252 -17.41 25.63 21.69
CA GLY A 252 -16.64 26.64 20.97
C GLY A 252 -15.50 26.09 20.09
N HIS A 253 -15.27 24.78 20.04
CA HIS A 253 -14.17 24.21 19.26
C HIS A 253 -14.54 23.92 17.81
N SER A 254 -13.54 24.02 16.93
CA SER A 254 -13.73 23.74 15.51
C SER A 254 -13.91 22.25 15.24
N VAL A 255 -14.90 21.92 14.42
CA VAL A 255 -15.20 20.56 13.96
C VAL A 255 -15.09 20.48 12.44
N GLN A 256 -14.66 19.32 11.93
CA GLN A 256 -14.66 19.10 10.48
C GLN A 256 -15.95 18.42 10.04
N VAL A 257 -16.58 18.98 9.01
CA VAL A 257 -17.76 18.41 8.38
C VAL A 257 -17.37 17.76 7.06
N THR A 258 -17.68 16.48 6.92
CA THR A 258 -17.43 15.71 5.68
C THR A 258 -18.34 16.17 4.54
N GLN A 259 -18.02 15.79 3.29
CA GLN A 259 -18.86 16.06 2.12
C GLN A 259 -20.29 15.47 2.23
N LYS A 260 -20.50 14.50 3.12
CA LYS A 260 -21.82 13.91 3.42
C LYS A 260 -22.57 14.65 4.53
N GLY A 261 -22.02 15.75 5.05
CA GLY A 261 -22.57 16.50 6.19
C GLY A 261 -22.52 15.74 7.51
N LYS A 262 -21.54 14.85 7.67
CA LYS A 262 -21.26 14.20 8.96
C LYS A 262 -20.12 14.89 9.67
N PHE A 263 -20.24 15.04 10.98
CA PHE A 263 -19.17 15.51 11.85
C PHE A 263 -19.06 14.61 13.07
N SER A 264 -17.90 14.61 13.72
CA SER A 264 -17.64 13.74 14.87
C SER A 264 -16.74 14.44 15.87
N ILE A 265 -17.03 14.26 17.15
CA ILE A 265 -16.21 14.74 18.26
C ILE A 265 -15.54 13.57 18.98
N PHE A 266 -14.31 13.79 19.41
CA PHE A 266 -13.46 12.76 20.02
C PHE A 266 -13.20 13.15 21.47
N LEU A 267 -13.85 12.47 22.41
CA LEU A 267 -13.80 12.83 23.83
C LEU A 267 -12.49 12.36 24.50
N SER A 268 -12.17 11.09 24.32
CA SER A 268 -10.94 10.47 24.82
C SER A 268 -10.65 9.20 24.01
N PRO A 269 -9.40 8.71 24.02
CA PRO A 269 -9.04 7.44 23.38
C PRO A 269 -9.87 6.24 23.86
N ASP A 270 -10.38 6.32 25.09
CA ASP A 270 -11.08 5.23 25.77
C ASP A 270 -12.59 5.20 25.47
N ARG A 271 -13.13 6.27 24.87
CA ARG A 271 -14.55 6.41 24.54
C ARG A 271 -14.79 6.36 23.03
N PRO A 272 -15.96 5.87 22.57
CA PRO A 272 -16.34 6.02 21.17
C PRO A 272 -16.48 7.51 20.80
N SER A 273 -16.20 7.83 19.55
CA SER A 273 -16.48 9.18 19.02
C SER A 273 -17.98 9.39 18.91
N LEU A 274 -18.46 10.59 19.26
CA LEU A 274 -19.86 10.94 19.07
C LEU A 274 -20.03 11.55 17.68
N GLN A 275 -20.98 11.02 16.90
CA GLN A 275 -21.21 11.43 15.52
C GLN A 275 -22.63 11.97 15.32
N LEU A 276 -22.74 13.02 14.52
CA LEU A 276 -24.01 13.57 14.04
C LEU A 276 -23.97 13.78 12.52
N SER A 277 -25.16 13.86 11.92
CA SER A 277 -25.32 14.11 10.50
C SER A 277 -26.39 15.16 10.25
N GLY A 278 -25.99 16.26 9.59
CA GLY A 278 -26.91 17.24 9.01
C GLY A 278 -27.18 17.00 7.52
N GLY A 279 -26.70 15.88 6.96
CA GLY A 279 -26.87 15.55 5.55
C GLY A 279 -26.14 16.50 4.58
N VAL A 280 -26.34 16.27 3.29
CA VAL A 280 -25.63 17.03 2.24
C VAL A 280 -25.95 18.54 2.28
N SER A 281 -27.12 18.93 2.79
CA SER A 281 -27.52 20.33 3.00
C SER A 281 -26.54 21.06 3.92
N LEU A 282 -26.16 20.46 5.06
CA LEU A 282 -25.18 21.05 5.98
C LEU A 282 -23.83 21.31 5.29
N TYR A 283 -23.33 20.35 4.52
CA TYR A 283 -22.07 20.54 3.80
C TYR A 283 -22.14 21.66 2.76
N ARG A 284 -23.26 21.76 2.02
CA ARG A 284 -23.48 22.85 1.05
C ARG A 284 -23.50 24.21 1.73
N GLU A 285 -24.17 24.29 2.88
CA GLU A 285 -24.25 25.52 3.67
C GLU A 285 -22.85 25.98 4.08
N ILE A 286 -22.06 25.07 4.67
CA ILE A 286 -20.70 25.36 5.16
C ILE A 286 -19.72 25.69 4.04
N LYS A 287 -19.81 25.02 2.87
CA LYS A 287 -18.83 25.16 1.77
C LYS A 287 -18.67 26.60 1.29
N ASN A 288 -19.69 27.44 1.47
CA ASN A 288 -19.69 28.84 1.05
C ASN A 288 -19.12 29.79 2.11
N HIS A 289 -18.69 29.29 3.27
CA HIS A 289 -18.13 30.08 4.36
C HIS A 289 -16.61 29.85 4.48
N THR A 290 -15.87 30.93 4.78
CA THR A 290 -14.43 30.89 5.04
C THR A 290 -14.10 30.64 6.51
N ASP A 291 -15.03 30.96 7.41
CA ASP A 291 -14.85 30.80 8.84
C ASP A 291 -14.87 29.33 9.27
N PRO A 292 -14.10 28.96 10.31
CA PRO A 292 -14.14 27.61 10.84
C PRO A 292 -15.52 27.29 11.44
N VAL A 293 -15.99 26.08 11.19
CA VAL A 293 -17.22 25.55 11.79
C VAL A 293 -16.94 25.21 13.25
N THR A 294 -17.64 25.82 14.19
CA THR A 294 -17.52 25.58 15.63
C THR A 294 -18.77 24.90 16.17
N ILE A 295 -18.60 24.00 17.14
CA ILE A 295 -19.71 23.32 17.83
C ILE A 295 -20.02 24.02 19.15
N HIS A 296 -21.31 24.17 19.45
CA HIS A 296 -21.81 24.81 20.65
C HIS A 296 -22.87 23.94 21.32
N PHE A 297 -22.88 23.97 22.65
CA PHE A 297 -23.80 23.18 23.47
C PHE A 297 -24.65 24.14 24.31
N SER A 298 -25.97 23.95 24.29
CA SER A 298 -26.92 24.62 25.16
C SER A 298 -27.76 23.59 25.92
N GLU A 299 -28.59 24.06 26.86
CA GLU A 299 -29.53 23.17 27.57
C GLU A 299 -30.50 22.46 26.61
N ASP A 300 -30.84 23.14 25.51
CA ASP A 300 -31.90 22.76 24.59
C ASP A 300 -31.40 22.13 23.28
N ASP A 301 -30.16 22.38 22.87
CA ASP A 301 -29.65 21.94 21.57
C ASP A 301 -28.13 21.80 21.47
N ILE A 302 -27.72 21.13 20.39
CA ILE A 302 -26.36 21.22 19.87
C ILE A 302 -26.40 21.99 18.56
N SER A 303 -25.57 23.02 18.44
CA SER A 303 -25.52 23.87 17.26
C SER A 303 -24.12 23.91 16.63
N LEU A 304 -24.07 24.07 15.31
CA LEU A 304 -22.85 24.42 14.58
C LEU A 304 -22.96 25.85 14.05
N LYS A 305 -21.88 26.61 14.22
CA LYS A 305 -21.78 28.00 13.75
C LYS A 305 -20.55 28.19 12.85
N CYS A 306 -20.72 28.95 11.77
CA CYS A 306 -19.62 29.52 10.98
C CYS A 306 -19.53 31.00 11.32
N GLY A 307 -18.52 31.40 12.09
CA GLY A 307 -18.50 32.73 12.71
C GLY A 307 -19.73 32.93 13.60
N VAL A 308 -20.55 33.94 13.30
CA VAL A 308 -21.82 34.22 14.02
C VAL A 308 -23.03 33.49 13.44
N LYS A 309 -22.92 32.89 12.25
CA LYS A 309 -24.06 32.29 11.54
C LYS A 309 -24.30 30.86 12.00
N LEU A 310 -25.53 30.57 12.42
CA LEU A 310 -26.02 29.22 12.70
C LEU A 310 -26.20 28.44 11.39
N VAL A 311 -25.54 27.28 11.26
CA VAL A 311 -25.59 26.42 10.05
C VAL A 311 -26.19 25.05 10.32
N TYR A 312 -26.28 24.64 11.58
CA TYR A 312 -26.92 23.40 12.01
C TYR A 312 -27.41 23.55 13.44
N GLN A 313 -28.56 22.96 13.74
CA GLN A 313 -29.08 22.86 15.10
C GLN A 313 -29.83 21.54 15.21
N ILE A 314 -29.59 20.81 16.30
CA ILE A 314 -30.36 19.61 16.64
C ILE A 314 -30.86 19.74 18.09
N PRO A 315 -32.19 19.71 18.29
CA PRO A 315 -32.76 19.77 19.64
C PRO A 315 -32.36 18.57 20.48
N ARG A 316 -32.22 18.77 21.78
CA ARG A 316 -31.92 17.73 22.77
C ARG A 316 -32.91 16.57 22.72
N ASN A 317 -34.19 16.87 22.50
CA ASN A 317 -35.25 15.87 22.43
C ASN A 317 -35.07 14.91 21.23
N SER A 318 -34.35 15.31 20.18
CA SER A 318 -34.06 14.46 19.03
C SER A 318 -33.08 13.32 19.34
N PHE A 319 -32.43 13.32 20.51
CA PHE A 319 -31.53 12.24 20.93
C PHE A 319 -32.27 11.07 21.61
N GLN A 320 -33.51 11.28 22.07
CA GLN A 320 -34.26 10.25 22.78
C GLN A 320 -34.52 9.03 21.87
N GLY A 321 -34.21 7.83 22.37
CA GLY A 321 -34.42 6.58 21.63
C GLY A 321 -33.42 6.30 20.50
N THR A 322 -32.29 7.01 20.45
CA THR A 322 -31.21 6.74 19.50
C THR A 322 -30.06 5.96 20.15
N ASP A 323 -29.37 5.10 19.39
CA ASP A 323 -28.27 4.24 19.87
C ASP A 323 -27.15 4.99 20.62
N MET A 324 -26.96 6.28 20.33
CA MET A 324 -25.93 7.14 20.94
C MET A 324 -26.54 8.33 21.70
N GLY A 325 -27.86 8.34 21.89
CA GLY A 325 -28.61 9.47 22.43
C GLY A 325 -28.21 9.83 23.85
N ASP A 326 -28.15 8.83 24.73
CA ASP A 326 -27.76 9.00 26.13
C ASP A 326 -26.34 9.56 26.27
N LEU A 327 -25.42 9.12 25.40
CA LEU A 327 -24.05 9.61 25.40
C LEU A 327 -23.97 11.08 24.98
N TRP A 328 -24.79 11.51 24.02
CA TRP A 328 -24.90 12.92 23.64
C TRP A 328 -25.50 13.76 24.77
N ILE A 329 -26.57 13.29 25.42
CA ILE A 329 -27.20 13.99 26.54
C ILE A 329 -26.22 14.18 27.70
N VAL A 330 -25.49 13.12 28.07
CA VAL A 330 -24.45 13.19 29.11
C VAL A 330 -23.34 14.16 28.71
N GLN A 331 -22.92 14.16 27.44
CA GLN A 331 -21.91 15.12 26.99
C GLN A 331 -22.43 16.56 27.06
N MET A 332 -23.67 16.84 26.63
CA MET A 332 -24.28 18.18 26.74
C MET A 332 -24.26 18.68 28.18
N GLN A 333 -24.68 17.85 29.15
CA GLN A 333 -24.65 18.20 30.58
C GLN A 333 -23.25 18.53 31.07
N ASN A 334 -22.24 17.74 30.65
CA ASN A 334 -20.84 17.99 31.02
C ASN A 334 -20.31 19.32 30.45
N GLU A 335 -20.67 19.66 29.21
CA GLU A 335 -20.26 20.92 28.56
C GLU A 335 -20.88 22.12 29.26
N ILE A 336 -22.17 22.07 29.59
CA ILE A 336 -22.89 23.14 30.29
C ILE A 336 -22.31 23.35 31.69
N ALA A 337 -22.13 22.27 32.46
CA ALA A 337 -21.54 22.35 33.79
C ALA A 337 -20.11 22.94 33.76
N HIS A 338 -19.32 22.62 32.73
CA HIS A 338 -17.99 23.18 32.55
C HIS A 338 -18.02 24.67 32.19
N GLY A 339 -18.94 25.10 31.33
CA GLY A 339 -19.12 26.50 30.97
C GLY A 339 -19.45 27.37 32.19
N LEU A 340 -20.42 26.93 33.01
CA LEU A 340 -20.81 27.63 34.25
C LEU A 340 -19.64 27.73 35.25
N ALA A 341 -18.83 26.67 35.37
CA ALA A 341 -17.67 26.67 36.26
C ALA A 341 -16.57 27.65 35.80
N ILE A 342 -16.39 27.87 34.50
CA ILE A 342 -15.45 28.87 33.98
C ILE A 342 -15.96 30.28 34.24
N GLU A 343 -17.25 30.54 34.04
CA GLU A 343 -17.85 31.86 34.28
C GLU A 343 -17.72 32.28 35.75
N CYS A 344 -17.88 31.36 36.71
CA CYS A 344 -17.67 31.64 38.12
C CYS A 344 -16.21 31.97 38.50
N GLN A 345 -15.21 31.60 37.68
CA GLN A 345 -13.79 31.88 37.95
C GLN A 345 -13.28 33.20 37.36
N VAL A 346 -14.08 33.86 36.51
CA VAL A 346 -13.69 35.13 35.83
C VAL A 346 -14.28 36.36 36.54
N VAL A 347 -15.11 36.14 37.57
CA VAL A 347 -15.82 37.19 38.33
C VAL A 347 -15.14 37.52 39.68
N ASP A 348 -14.05 36.82 40.01
CA ASP A 348 -13.08 37.19 41.06
C ASP A 348 -11.81 37.78 40.40
#